data_AF-A0A2E4R406-F1
#
_entry.id   AF-A0A2E4R406-F1
#
_cell.length_a   1.000
_cell.length_b   1.000
_cell.length_c   1.000
_cell.angle_alpha   90.00
_cell.angle_beta   90.00
_cell.angle_gamma   90.00
#
_symmetry.space_group_name_H-M   'P 1'
#
loop_
_entity.id
_entity.type
_entity.pdbx_description
1 polymer ?
#
loop_
_entity_poly.entity_id
_entity_poly.type
_entity_poly.pdbx_seq_one_letter_code
_entity_poly.pdbx_strand_id
1 'polypeptide(L)'
;MADSLNQIKYLALAQACDEILSNENAVQAYKQLCAYIEGCQKMDAGDQGNWEALEDKVVVWQPFEHFTPHEVLETIEGMAQGIEEAMKSVLELAKEGIIQETIEGRLDSDMNSLDMVELVEIGHQAQAEHMTHHIDDALSAPRPTV
;
A
#
# COMPACT_ATOMS: atom_id res chain seq x y z
N MET A 1 16.77 0.90 25.58
CA MET A 1 15.30 1.13 25.74
C MET A 1 14.61 1.40 24.40
N ALA A 2 15.19 2.16 23.47
CA ALA A 2 14.60 2.40 22.14
C ALA A 2 14.47 1.12 21.28
N ASP A 3 15.48 0.24 21.27
CA ASP A 3 15.45 -1.02 20.48
C ASP A 3 14.32 -1.97 20.88
N SER A 4 14.04 -2.07 22.19
CA SER A 4 12.93 -2.90 22.70
C SER A 4 11.56 -2.39 22.25
N LEU A 5 11.39 -1.07 22.12
CA LEU A 5 10.14 -0.47 21.68
C LEU A 5 9.93 -0.66 20.17
N ASN A 6 10.99 -0.51 19.38
CA ASN A 6 10.95 -0.76 17.93
C ASN A 6 10.68 -2.23 17.62
N GLN A 7 11.28 -3.15 18.38
CA GLN A 7 11.04 -4.58 18.23
C GLN A 7 9.60 -4.97 18.57
N ILE A 8 9.00 -4.40 19.62
CA ILE A 8 7.59 -4.61 19.96
C ILE A 8 6.68 -4.08 18.86
N LYS A 9 6.96 -2.89 18.31
CA LYS A 9 6.19 -2.33 17.19
C LYS A 9 6.27 -3.20 15.95
N TYR A 10 7.46 -3.69 15.61
CA TYR A 10 7.66 -4.57 14.47
C TYR A 10 6.88 -5.89 14.63
N LEU A 11 6.97 -6.53 15.80
CA LEU A 11 6.24 -7.77 16.06
C LEU A 11 4.72 -7.56 16.04
N ALA A 12 4.22 -6.47 16.61
CA ALA A 12 2.80 -6.13 16.57
C ALA A 12 2.32 -5.86 15.13
N LEU A 13 3.14 -5.17 14.33
CA LEU A 13 2.84 -4.93 12.92
C LEU A 13 2.85 -6.24 12.11
N ALA A 14 3.87 -7.08 12.30
CA ALA A 14 3.98 -8.37 11.64
C ALA A 14 2.78 -9.26 11.96
N GLN A 15 2.36 -9.31 13.23
CA GLN A 15 1.18 -10.05 13.65
C GLN A 15 -0.11 -9.48 13.06
N ALA A 16 -0.29 -8.15 13.08
CA ALA A 16 -1.45 -7.51 12.46
C ALA A 16 -1.52 -7.76 10.96
N CYS A 17 -0.38 -7.72 10.26
CA CYS A 17 -0.29 -8.07 8.85
C CYS A 17 -0.64 -9.53 8.60
N ASP A 18 -0.12 -10.46 9.41
CA ASP A 18 -0.41 -11.89 9.29
C ASP A 18 -1.90 -12.19 9.51
N GLU A 19 -2.49 -11.56 10.53
CA GLU A 19 -3.93 -11.65 10.81
C GLU A 19 -4.77 -11.07 9.65
N ILE A 20 -4.39 -9.91 9.09
CA ILE A 20 -5.08 -9.31 7.94
C ILE A 20 -4.97 -10.21 6.70
N LEU A 21 -3.78 -10.72 6.40
CA LEU A 21 -3.50 -11.53 5.21
C LEU A 21 -4.14 -12.92 5.27
N SER A 22 -4.36 -13.43 6.48
CA SER A 22 -4.90 -14.77 6.73
C SER A 22 -6.39 -14.77 7.11
N ASN A 23 -7.06 -13.62 7.08
CA ASN A 23 -8.46 -13.49 7.52
C ASN A 23 -9.46 -14.00 6.46
N GLU A 24 -9.67 -15.32 6.42
CA GLU A 24 -10.65 -15.94 5.52
C GLU A 24 -12.07 -15.38 5.70
N ASN A 25 -12.45 -15.01 6.93
CA ASN A 25 -13.76 -14.43 7.22
C ASN A 25 -13.92 -13.04 6.57
N ALA A 26 -12.88 -12.20 6.62
CA ALA A 26 -12.88 -10.90 5.96
C ALA A 26 -12.97 -11.06 4.43
N VAL A 27 -12.22 -11.99 3.86
CA VAL A 27 -12.28 -12.30 2.42
C VAL A 27 -13.68 -12.79 2.03
N GLN A 28 -14.31 -13.63 2.85
CA GLN A 28 -15.65 -14.13 2.60
C GLN A 28 -16.71 -13.03 2.70
N ALA A 29 -16.63 -12.16 3.70
CA ALA A 29 -17.51 -11.01 3.86
C ALA A 29 -17.40 -10.03 2.68
N TYR A 30 -16.18 -9.75 2.22
CA TYR A 30 -15.92 -8.96 1.02
C TYR A 30 -16.60 -9.56 -0.21
N LYS A 31 -16.42 -10.86 -0.46
CA LYS A 31 -17.07 -11.55 -1.60
C LYS A 31 -18.59 -11.49 -1.54
N GLN A 32 -19.18 -11.62 -0.35
CA GLN A 32 -20.63 -11.51 -0.16
C GLN A 32 -21.13 -10.10 -0.45
N LEU A 33 -20.38 -9.08 -0.03
CA LEU A 33 -20.68 -7.68 -0.29
C LEU A 33 -20.64 -7.39 -1.80
N CYS A 34 -19.57 -7.79 -2.50
CA CYS A 34 -19.46 -7.64 -3.96
C CYS A 34 -20.64 -8.29 -4.69
N ALA A 35 -20.93 -9.56 -4.39
CA ALA A 35 -22.00 -10.30 -5.06
C ALA A 35 -23.39 -9.68 -4.82
N TYR A 36 -23.63 -9.11 -3.64
CA TYR A 36 -24.85 -8.40 -3.32
C TYR A 36 -24.99 -7.10 -4.13
N ILE A 37 -23.95 -6.27 -4.14
CA ILE A 37 -23.96 -4.98 -4.87
C ILE A 37 -24.07 -5.21 -6.38
N GLU A 38 -23.35 -6.18 -6.93
CA GLU A 38 -23.51 -6.58 -8.34
C GLU A 38 -24.94 -7.03 -8.66
N GLY A 39 -25.62 -7.67 -7.70
CA GLY A 39 -27.02 -8.07 -7.82
C GLY A 39 -27.97 -6.88 -7.87
N CYS A 40 -27.78 -5.91 -6.96
CA CYS A 40 -28.50 -4.64 -6.92
C CYS A 40 -28.34 -3.85 -8.23
N GLN A 41 -27.08 -3.65 -8.66
CA GLN A 41 -26.74 -2.86 -9.84
C GLN A 41 -27.25 -3.47 -11.16
N LYS A 42 -27.48 -4.79 -11.21
CA LYS A 42 -28.14 -5.44 -12.35
C LYS A 42 -29.62 -5.09 -12.47
N MET A 43 -30.28 -4.75 -11.36
CA MET A 43 -31.70 -4.36 -11.35
C MET A 43 -31.84 -2.85 -11.59
N ASP A 44 -31.04 -2.05 -10.90
CA ASP A 44 -30.96 -0.60 -11.06
C ASP A 44 -29.52 -0.13 -10.86
N ALA A 45 -28.95 0.54 -11.87
CA ALA A 45 -27.58 1.03 -11.82
C ALA A 45 -27.33 2.06 -10.69
N GLY A 46 -28.38 2.71 -10.19
CA GLY A 46 -28.30 3.64 -9.06
C GLY A 46 -28.48 2.99 -7.69
N ASP A 47 -28.72 1.68 -7.62
CA ASP A 47 -28.92 0.98 -6.35
C ASP A 47 -27.59 0.78 -5.60
N GLN A 48 -27.49 1.42 -4.43
CA GLN A 48 -26.33 1.37 -3.55
C GLN A 48 -26.43 0.25 -2.50
N GLY A 49 -27.53 -0.52 -2.50
CA GLY A 49 -27.81 -1.57 -1.54
C GLY A 49 -28.27 -1.04 -0.18
N ASN A 50 -28.75 -1.97 0.65
CA ASN A 50 -29.19 -1.71 2.02
C ASN A 50 -28.64 -2.80 2.96
N TRP A 51 -28.12 -2.38 4.12
CA TRP A 51 -27.60 -3.28 5.15
C TRP A 51 -28.62 -4.24 5.73
N GLU A 52 -29.91 -3.87 5.77
CA GLU A 52 -30.98 -4.76 6.26
C GLU A 52 -31.02 -6.09 5.48
N ALA A 53 -30.64 -6.09 4.20
CA ALA A 53 -30.57 -7.31 3.39
C ALA A 53 -29.35 -8.20 3.69
N LEU A 54 -28.39 -7.70 4.46
CA LEU A 54 -27.12 -8.34 4.79
C LEU A 54 -26.92 -8.58 6.29
N GLU A 55 -27.90 -8.29 7.14
CA GLU A 55 -27.76 -8.30 8.61
C GLU A 55 -27.22 -9.64 9.18
N ASP A 56 -27.61 -10.77 8.59
CA ASP A 56 -27.17 -12.11 9.00
C ASP A 56 -25.86 -12.58 8.34
N LYS A 57 -25.31 -11.78 7.42
CA LYS A 57 -24.15 -12.15 6.58
C LYS A 57 -22.93 -11.27 6.84
N VAL A 58 -23.17 -9.99 7.08
CA VAL A 58 -22.12 -8.99 7.25
C VAL A 58 -22.43 -8.17 8.49
N VAL A 59 -21.45 -8.08 9.39
CA VAL A 59 -21.52 -7.18 10.54
C VAL A 59 -20.86 -5.87 10.16
N VAL A 60 -21.64 -4.79 10.08
CA VAL A 60 -21.11 -3.44 9.89
C VAL A 60 -20.55 -2.97 11.23
N TRP A 61 -19.31 -2.50 11.21
CA TRP A 61 -18.63 -1.98 12.39
C TRP A 61 -18.26 -0.51 12.22
N GLN A 62 -18.06 0.20 13.35
CA GLN A 62 -17.62 1.60 13.35
C GLN A 62 -16.31 1.71 12.57
N PRO A 63 -16.14 2.76 11.74
CA PRO A 63 -16.99 3.95 11.61
C PRO A 63 -18.02 3.92 10.46
N PHE A 64 -18.36 2.75 9.92
CA PHE A 64 -19.06 2.64 8.63
C PHE A 64 -20.60 2.46 8.72
N GLU A 65 -21.22 2.67 9.87
CA GLU A 65 -22.66 2.42 10.08
C GLU A 65 -23.57 3.35 9.29
N HIS A 66 -23.04 4.50 8.87
CA HIS A 66 -23.80 5.49 8.12
C HIS A 66 -23.60 5.37 6.60
N PHE A 67 -22.69 4.50 6.17
CA PHE A 67 -22.38 4.29 4.76
C PHE A 67 -23.37 3.29 4.20
N THR A 68 -23.64 3.35 2.90
CA THR A 68 -24.30 2.27 2.17
C THR A 68 -23.34 1.10 1.95
N PRO A 69 -23.84 -0.11 1.65
CA PRO A 69 -23.01 -1.23 1.22
C PRO A 69 -22.03 -0.86 0.09
N HIS A 70 -22.51 -0.12 -0.90
CA HIS A 70 -21.69 0.34 -2.01
C HIS A 70 -20.56 1.29 -1.58
N GLU A 71 -20.85 2.31 -0.76
CA GLU A 71 -19.83 3.24 -0.25
C GLU A 71 -18.77 2.53 0.60
N VAL A 72 -19.16 1.49 1.36
CA VAL A 72 -18.19 0.65 2.09
C VAL A 72 -17.32 -0.15 1.14
N LEU A 73 -17.90 -0.74 0.08
CA LEU A 73 -17.12 -1.45 -0.93
C LEU A 73 -16.11 -0.52 -1.60
N GLU A 74 -16.53 0.67 -2.04
CA GLU A 74 -15.64 1.67 -2.64
C GLU A 74 -14.50 2.06 -1.68
N THR A 75 -14.80 2.20 -0.38
CA THR A 75 -13.79 2.50 0.63
C THR A 75 -12.78 1.36 0.76
N ILE A 76 -13.24 0.10 0.80
CA ILE A 76 -12.36 -1.08 0.88
C ILE A 76 -11.46 -1.15 -0.35
N GLU A 77 -12.02 -0.98 -1.55
CA GLU A 77 -11.29 -1.01 -2.81
C GLU A 77 -10.27 0.12 -2.89
N GLY A 78 -10.63 1.34 -2.49
CA GLY A 78 -9.72 2.48 -2.43
C GLY A 78 -8.57 2.27 -1.44
N MET A 79 -8.85 1.70 -0.26
CA MET A 79 -7.81 1.34 0.71
C MET A 79 -6.88 0.24 0.15
N ALA A 80 -7.44 -0.78 -0.49
CA ALA A 80 -6.67 -1.87 -1.09
C ALA A 80 -5.75 -1.35 -2.21
N GLN A 81 -6.26 -0.46 -3.07
CA GLN A 81 -5.46 0.20 -4.09
C GLN A 81 -4.33 1.03 -3.47
N GLY A 82 -4.61 1.81 -2.42
CA GLY A 82 -3.58 2.59 -1.72
C GLY A 82 -2.48 1.71 -1.13
N ILE A 83 -2.82 0.55 -0.57
CA ILE A 83 -1.84 -0.43 -0.09
C ILE A 83 -1.02 -0.99 -1.25
N GLU A 84 -1.66 -1.36 -2.36
CA GLU A 84 -0.96 -1.86 -3.55
C GLU A 84 0.03 -0.84 -4.11
N GLU A 85 -0.37 0.42 -4.23
CA GLU A 85 0.48 1.52 -4.68
C GLU A 85 1.65 1.76 -3.73
N ALA A 86 1.42 1.74 -2.42
CA ALA A 86 2.48 1.84 -1.43
C ALA A 86 3.48 0.67 -1.53
N MET A 87 3.00 -0.57 -1.68
CA MET A 87 3.87 -1.74 -1.86
C MET A 87 4.69 -1.64 -3.14
N LYS A 88 4.10 -1.22 -4.26
CA LYS A 88 4.82 -0.97 -5.51
C LYS A 88 5.92 0.07 -5.31
N SER A 89 5.60 1.19 -4.66
CA SER A 89 6.58 2.23 -4.39
C SER A 89 7.75 1.72 -3.54
N VAL A 90 7.48 0.97 -2.47
CA VAL A 90 8.53 0.36 -1.63
C VAL A 90 9.40 -0.60 -2.43
N LEU A 91 8.81 -1.44 -3.29
CA LEU A 91 9.57 -2.36 -4.13
C LEU A 91 10.45 -1.65 -5.17
N GLU A 92 9.94 -0.58 -5.77
CA GLU A 92 10.73 0.26 -6.71
C GLU A 92 11.90 0.94 -5.99
N LEU A 93 11.70 1.44 -4.78
CA LEU A 93 12.77 2.00 -3.96
C LEU A 93 13.80 0.92 -3.59
N ALA A 94 13.35 -0.26 -3.13
CA ALA A 94 14.25 -1.37 -2.83
C ALA A 94 15.10 -1.76 -4.05
N LYS A 95 14.48 -1.86 -5.23
CA LYS A 95 15.18 -2.15 -6.49
C LYS A 95 16.26 -1.11 -6.76
N GLU A 96 15.97 0.18 -6.56
CA GLU A 96 16.93 1.24 -6.80
C GLU A 96 18.09 1.21 -5.81
N GLY A 97 17.83 0.88 -4.54
CA GLY A 97 18.90 0.64 -3.57
C GLY A 97 19.78 -0.54 -3.93
N ILE A 98 19.20 -1.64 -4.43
CA ILE A 98 19.97 -2.80 -4.90
C ILE A 98 20.91 -2.40 -6.05
N ILE A 99 20.39 -1.63 -7.01
CA ILE A 99 21.19 -1.14 -8.13
C ILE A 99 22.34 -0.28 -7.60
N GLN A 100 22.07 0.65 -6.68
CA GLN A 100 23.07 1.54 -6.11
C GLN A 100 24.17 0.77 -5.34
N GLU A 101 23.78 -0.12 -4.44
CA GLU A 101 24.74 -0.94 -3.67
C GLU A 101 25.55 -1.89 -4.57
N THR A 102 24.96 -2.33 -5.69
CA THR A 102 25.68 -3.11 -6.72
C THR A 102 26.73 -2.26 -7.43
N ILE A 103 26.38 -1.03 -7.84
CA ILE A 103 27.31 -0.09 -8.49
C ILE A 103 28.48 0.23 -7.56
N GLU A 104 28.19 0.41 -6.26
CA GLU A 104 29.20 0.75 -5.26
C GLU A 104 29.96 -0.48 -4.72
N GLY A 105 29.62 -1.68 -5.19
CA GLY A 105 30.32 -2.92 -4.86
C GLY A 105 30.17 -3.34 -3.40
N ARG A 106 29.10 -2.89 -2.74
CA ARG A 106 28.82 -3.13 -1.32
C ARG A 106 27.77 -4.20 -1.06
N LEU A 107 27.04 -4.61 -2.09
CA LEU A 107 26.07 -5.69 -1.97
C LEU A 107 26.77 -7.00 -1.57
N ASP A 108 26.52 -7.47 -0.36
CA ASP A 108 26.99 -8.78 0.09
C ASP A 108 26.07 -9.91 -0.41
N SER A 109 26.53 -11.15 -0.25
CA SER A 109 25.85 -12.32 -0.81
C SER A 109 24.72 -12.87 0.08
N ASP A 110 24.56 -12.34 1.29
CA ASP A 110 23.68 -12.84 2.34
C ASP A 110 22.51 -11.90 2.68
N MET A 111 21.97 -11.25 1.65
CA MET A 111 20.71 -10.49 1.71
C MET A 111 19.59 -11.25 2.41
N ASN A 112 19.02 -10.61 3.43
CA ASN A 112 17.86 -11.00 4.20
C ASN A 112 16.86 -9.84 4.32
N SER A 113 15.81 -10.02 5.14
CA SER A 113 14.72 -9.05 5.28
C SER A 113 15.10 -7.75 5.98
N LEU A 114 16.20 -7.72 6.74
CA LEU A 114 16.74 -6.49 7.33
C LEU A 114 17.40 -5.62 6.25
N ASP A 115 18.13 -6.25 5.33
CA ASP A 115 18.82 -5.54 4.23
C ASP A 115 17.80 -4.91 3.28
N MET A 116 16.62 -5.51 3.12
CA MET A 116 15.53 -4.92 2.32
C MET A 116 15.07 -3.55 2.85
N VAL A 117 15.10 -3.31 4.16
CA VAL A 117 14.73 -2.00 4.73
C VAL A 117 15.78 -0.95 4.38
N GLU A 118 17.05 -1.31 4.55
CA GLU A 118 18.18 -0.46 4.23
C GLU A 118 18.23 -0.13 2.72
N LEU A 119 17.96 -1.11 1.86
CA LEU A 119 17.90 -0.92 0.41
C LEU A 119 16.77 0.04 -0.01
N VAL A 120 15.62 0.02 0.67
CA VAL A 120 14.56 1.00 0.43
C VAL A 120 15.02 2.41 0.78
N GLU A 121 15.73 2.58 1.91
CA GLU A 121 16.27 3.88 2.32
C GLU A 121 17.34 4.40 1.35
N ILE A 122 18.25 3.53 0.90
CA ILE A 122 19.28 3.86 -0.09
C ILE A 122 18.63 4.25 -1.42
N GLY A 123 17.65 3.48 -1.91
CA GLY A 123 16.94 3.81 -3.14
C GLY A 123 16.19 5.13 -3.06
N HIS A 124 15.63 5.46 -1.89
CA HIS A 124 14.99 6.76 -1.66
C HIS A 124 15.98 7.92 -1.74
N GLN A 125 17.18 7.76 -1.15
CA GLN A 125 18.26 8.76 -1.25
C GLN A 125 18.75 8.91 -2.69
N ALA A 126 18.98 7.80 -3.40
CA ALA A 126 19.44 7.80 -4.79
C ALA A 126 18.44 8.52 -5.72
N GLN A 127 17.13 8.29 -5.55
CA GLN A 127 16.10 9.01 -6.31
C GLN A 127 16.07 10.51 -5.98
N ALA A 128 16.23 10.88 -4.71
CA ALA A 128 16.28 12.29 -4.32
C ALA A 128 17.51 13.00 -4.91
N GLU A 129 18.67 12.36 -4.92
CA GLU A 129 19.90 12.89 -5.51
C GLU A 129 19.80 13.05 -7.04
N HIS A 130 19.24 12.05 -7.74
CA HIS A 130 18.97 12.14 -9.17
C HIS A 130 18.04 13.30 -9.54
N MET A 131 17.02 13.55 -8.71
CA MET A 131 16.07 14.64 -8.95
C MET A 131 16.70 16.02 -8.69
N THR A 132 17.69 16.11 -7.81
CA THR A 132 18.43 17.34 -7.52
C THR A 132 19.45 17.66 -8.63
N HIS A 133 20.15 16.65 -9.14
CA HIS A 133 21.11 16.81 -10.25
C HIS A 133 20.45 17.26 -11.57
N HIS A 134 19.21 16.82 -11.85
CA HIS A 134 18.46 17.27 -13.02
C HIS A 134 18.00 18.73 -12.96
N ILE A 135 17.82 19.30 -11.77
CA ILE A 135 17.46 20.73 -11.61
C ILE A 135 18.67 21.62 -11.90
N ASP A 136 19.85 21.22 -11.44
CA ASP A 136 21.09 21.98 -11.67
C ASP A 136 21.52 21.96 -13.15
N ASP A 137 21.35 20.83 -13.85
CA ASP A 137 21.63 20.74 -15.29
C ASP A 137 20.65 21.59 -16.14
N ALA A 138 19.38 21.69 -15.74
CA ALA A 138 18.40 22.53 -16.40
C ALA A 138 18.68 24.04 -16.22
N LEU A 139 19.28 24.42 -15.09
CA LEU A 139 19.68 25.80 -14.80
C LEU A 139 21.04 26.19 -15.40
N SER A 140 21.86 25.21 -15.79
CA SER A 140 23.18 25.42 -16.37
C SER A 140 23.19 25.44 -17.92
N ALA A 141 22.04 25.28 -18.57
CA ALA A 141 21.92 25.39 -20.03
C ALA A 141 22.13 26.85 -20.48
N PRO A 142 23.06 27.14 -21.43
CA PRO A 142 23.26 28.50 -21.93
C PRO A 142 21.99 29.00 -22.62
N ARG A 143 21.50 30.18 -22.22
CA ARG A 143 20.37 30.84 -22.89
C ARG A 143 20.71 31.04 -24.37
N PRO A 144 19.79 30.72 -25.31
CA PRO A 144 20.01 31.03 -26.71
C PRO A 144 20.12 32.55 -26.87
N THR A 145 21.30 33.00 -27.29
CA THR A 145 21.52 34.38 -27.74
C THR A 145 20.69 34.62 -28.99
N VAL A 146 19.71 35.51 -28.88
CA VAL A 146 18.94 36.09 -30.01
C VAL A 146 19.82 37.11 -30.74
#